data_AF-E8LLW1-F1
#
_entry.id   AF-E8LLW1-F1
#
_cell.length_a   1.000
_cell.length_b   1.000
_cell.length_c   1.000
_cell.angle_alpha   90.00
_cell.angle_beta   90.00
_cell.angle_gamma   90.00
#
_symmetry.space_group_name_H-M   'P 1'
#
loop_
_entity.id
_entity.type
_entity.pdbx_description
1 polymer ?
#
loop_
_entity_poly.entity_id
_entity_poly.type
_entity_poly.pdbx_seq_one_letter_code
_entity_poly.pdbx_strand_id
1 'polypeptide(L)' 'MKCEWFYTQLGKGRWKLSFDEVSKKVFEYVKYYNEERIQKKLGYLTPSEYRHQITQNQ' A
#
# COMPACT_ATOMS: atom_id res chain seq x y z
N MET A 1 -12.90 -1.90 3.16
CA MET A 1 -11.75 -1.53 2.31
C MET A 1 -11.64 -2.55 1.20
N LYS A 2 -11.89 -2.17 -0.06
CA LYS A 2 -11.68 -3.04 -1.23
C LYS A 2 -10.26 -2.78 -1.74
N CYS A 3 -9.31 -3.64 -1.38
CA CYS A 3 -7.94 -3.58 -1.89
C CYS A 3 -7.77 -4.61 -2.99
N GLU A 4 -7.78 -4.14 -4.23
CA GLU A 4 -7.52 -4.97 -5.42
C GLU A 4 -6.18 -5.73 -5.30
N TRP A 5 -5.22 -5.17 -4.57
CA TRP A 5 -3.91 -5.79 -4.25
C TRP A 5 -4.01 -7.16 -3.56
N PHE A 6 -5.08 -7.39 -2.80
CA PHE A 6 -5.32 -8.65 -2.09
C PHE A 6 -6.33 -9.55 -2.79
N TYR A 7 -6.79 -9.16 -3.98
CA TYR A 7 -7.63 -10.05 -4.77
C TYR A 7 -6.80 -11.14 -5.41
N THR A 8 -7.41 -12.33 -5.44
CA THR A 8 -6.84 -13.50 -6.10
C THR A 8 -6.70 -13.19 -7.58
N GLN A 9 -5.48 -13.29 -8.12
CA GLN A 9 -5.14 -12.78 -9.44
C GLN A 9 -5.93 -13.38 -10.61
N LEU A 10 -6.68 -14.48 -10.43
CA LEU A 10 -7.36 -15.17 -11.54
C LEU A 10 -8.73 -15.73 -11.13
N GLY A 11 -9.54 -14.92 -10.43
CA GLY A 11 -11.01 -15.08 -10.39
C GLY A 11 -11.59 -16.34 -9.75
N LYS A 12 -10.81 -17.32 -9.25
CA LYS A 12 -11.36 -18.54 -8.63
C LYS A 12 -10.48 -19.07 -7.49
N GLY A 13 -10.94 -18.86 -6.25
CA GLY A 13 -10.50 -19.63 -5.07
C GLY A 13 -9.88 -18.80 -3.94
N ARG A 14 -9.88 -19.36 -2.71
CA ARG A 14 -9.14 -18.79 -1.57
C ARG A 14 -7.64 -18.82 -1.85
N TRP A 15 -6.91 -17.79 -1.42
CA TRP A 15 -5.46 -17.82 -1.37
C TRP A 15 -4.97 -19.07 -0.60
N LYS A 16 -4.16 -19.91 -1.23
CA LYS A 16 -3.40 -20.97 -0.57
C LYS A 16 -2.01 -20.44 -0.25
N LEU A 17 -1.95 -19.51 0.71
CA LEU A 17 -0.70 -18.93 1.18
C LEU A 17 -0.39 -19.45 2.58
N SER A 18 0.89 -19.65 2.86
CA SER A 18 1.42 -19.80 4.21
C SER A 18 1.32 -18.49 4.99
N PHE A 19 1.48 -18.57 6.31
CA PHE A 19 1.51 -17.40 7.18
C PHE A 19 2.61 -16.40 6.78
N ASP A 20 3.80 -16.89 6.44
CA ASP A 20 4.93 -16.05 6.06
C ASP A 20 4.68 -15.31 4.75
N GLU A 21 4.06 -15.96 3.77
CA GLU A 21 3.69 -15.33 2.51
C GLU A 21 2.61 -14.25 2.68
N VAL A 22 1.64 -14.49 3.56
CA VAL A 22 0.62 -13.48 3.92
C VAL A 22 1.30 -12.29 4.60
N SER A 23 2.16 -12.56 5.58
CA SER A 23 2.89 -11.52 6.32
C SER A 23 3.72 -10.66 5.37
N LYS A 24 4.47 -11.29 4.46
CA LYS A 24 5.26 -10.60 3.44
C LYS A 24 4.39 -9.69 2.57
N LYS A 25 3.26 -10.19 2.05
CA LYS A 25 2.34 -9.38 1.23
C LYS A 25 1.77 -8.18 2.00
N VAL A 26 1.50 -8.33 3.29
CA VAL A 26 1.04 -7.23 4.14
C VAL A 26 2.13 -6.16 4.26
N PHE A 27 3.38 -6.54 4.54
CA PHE A 27 4.49 -5.60 4.64
C PHE A 27 4.76 -4.88 3.31
N GLU A 28 4.71 -5.61 2.19
CA GLU A 28 4.85 -5.04 0.85
C GLU A 28 3.75 -4.00 0.57
N TYR A 29 2.49 -4.30 0.91
CA TYR A 29 1.39 -3.36 0.75
C TYR A 29 1.56 -2.11 1.63
N VAL A 30 1.98 -2.28 2.89
CA VAL A 30 2.23 -1.16 3.81
C VAL A 30 3.32 -0.24 3.26
N LYS A 31 4.40 -0.82 2.72
CA LYS A 31 5.47 -0.07 2.08
C LYS A 31 4.94 0.70 0.87
N TYR A 32 4.32 0.00 -0.09
CA TYR A 32 3.72 0.61 -1.26
C TYR A 32 2.80 1.78 -0.88
N TYR A 33 1.90 1.56 0.08
CA TYR A 33 0.92 2.57 0.47
C TYR A 33 1.58 3.83 1.03
N ASN A 34 2.65 3.69 1.82
CA ASN A 34 3.32 4.80 2.47
C ASN A 34 4.35 5.52 1.59
N GLU A 35 5.08 4.77 0.77
CA GLU A 35 6.31 5.22 0.12
C GLU A 35 6.20 5.31 -1.40
N GLU A 36 5.22 4.67 -2.03
CA GLU A 36 5.15 4.56 -3.50
C GLU A 36 3.82 5.06 -4.07
N ARG A 37 2.74 5.02 -3.27
CA ARG A 37 1.39 5.40 -3.70
C ARG A 37 1.25 6.90 -3.89
N ILE A 38 1.26 7.36 -5.13
CA ILE A 38 0.96 8.75 -5.50
C ILE A 38 -0.53 9.08 -5.33
N GLN A 39 -0.84 10.23 -4.71
CA GLN A 39 -2.22 10.69 -4.53
C GLN A 39 -2.41 12.14 -5.02
N LYS A 40 -3.34 12.36 -5.96
CA LYS A 40 -3.67 13.71 -6.46
C LYS A 40 -4.03 14.70 -5.34
N LYS A 41 -4.78 14.25 -4.33
CA LYS A 41 -5.17 15.08 -3.17
C LYS A 41 -3.99 15.52 -2.29
N LEU A 42 -2.84 14.85 -2.38
CA LEU A 42 -1.61 15.20 -1.68
C LEU A 42 -0.67 16.01 -2.60
N GLY A 43 -1.17 16.57 -3.71
CA GLY A 43 -0.33 17.28 -4.67
C GLY A 43 0.56 16.35 -5.51
N TYR A 44 0.08 15.14 -5.79
CA TYR A 44 0.86 14.10 -6.48
C TYR A 44 2.10 13.63 -5.70
N LEU A 45 2.04 13.72 -4.38
CA LEU A 45 3.05 13.16 -3.47
C LEU A 45 2.62 11.79 -2.94
N THR A 46 3.61 11.02 -2.50
CA THR A 46 3.41 9.87 -1.61
C THR A 46 2.99 10.34 -0.22
N PRO A 47 2.36 9.49 0.61
CA PRO A 47 2.05 9.85 1.99
C PRO A 47 3.27 10.24 2.82
N SER A 48 4.42 9.60 2.59
CA SER A 48 5.65 9.94 3.30
C SER A 48 6.20 11.31 2.91
N GLU A 49 6.25 11.62 1.61
CA GLU A 49 6.72 12.93 1.13
C GLU A 49 5.80 14.05 1.61
N TYR A 50 4.48 13.84 1.55
CA TYR A 50 3.52 14.81 2.05
C TYR A 50 3.72 15.11 3.55
N ARG A 51 3.95 14.07 4.38
CA ARG A 51 4.25 14.24 5.80
C ARG A 51 5.53 15.04 6.05
N HIS A 52 6.58 14.79 5.26
CA HIS A 52 7.82 15.56 5.37
C HIS A 52 7.57 17.02 4.99
N GLN A 53 6.85 17.28 3.90
CA GLN A 53 6.54 18.63 3.46
C GLN A 53 5.77 19.44 4.51
N ILE A 54 4.72 18.86 5.12
CA ILE A 54 3.95 19.57 6.16
C ILE A 54 4.77 19.80 7.44
N THR A 55 5.66 18.87 7.79
CA THR A 55 6.47 18.98 9.01
C THR A 55 7.58 20.02 8.85
N GLN A 56 8.16 20.17 7.65
CA GLN A 56 9.20 21.17 7.38
C GLN A 56 8.64 22.59 7.19
N ASN A 57 7.36 22.71 6.84
CA ASN A 57 6.67 23.99 6.65
C ASN A 57 5.98 24.50 7.93
N GLN A 58 6.17 23.81 9.07
CA GLN A 58 5.61 24.16 10.37
C GLN A 58 6.68 24.78 11.27
#